data_AF-H3GJA1-F1
#
_entry.id   AF-H3GJA1-F1
#
_cell.length_a   1.000
_cell.length_b   1.000
_cell.length_c   1.000
_cell.angle_alpha   90.00
_cell.angle_beta   90.00
_cell.angle_gamma   90.00
#
_symmetry.space_group_name_H-M   'P 1'
#
loop_
_entity.id
_entity.type
_entity.pdbx_description
1 polymer ?
#
loop_
_entity_poly.entity_id
_entity_poly.type
_entity_poly.pdbx_seq_one_letter_code
_entity_poly.pdbx_strand_id
1 'polypeptide(L)'
;MEHLPEGLLAHLFSLLSSRDVLQLTSTCRSLSASSACVQLALERVITRQFGDVTDFLRASVDHWPRSLTVLRGAELLRIKELLARSSTRSFEDAALCAPSCVVVSRAWLGAYKKRCQAFEQFLLQFRHTKRQQRRQNAAKKKDNSEPEKLKIAANSSLDEAGAMIVCAHDALLPAAQCVGRSRRSIISGDVFREIAIYAPELRGFPLRSCCDCITCVLEQEARELEAEERKRARFDGQIAGSEAMLQLLERKNGFPKGLFSPQDSVGRQQQLAPHLSVNGRSKYATYFLVPKKWLNKWRKYVRSQGDDAPGPVLNAELVCLSHQRTIVPPYISMFLSGFSLEQSLKATQALGTTPARQYEIVTFGEWEALYDRYCAEFAVGFDVVNGAYHWRTQECQICNYGMGGGPSSSQPNSRR
;
A
#
# COMPACT_ATOMS: atom_id res chain seq x y z
N MET A 1 -56.43 4.46 10.34
CA MET A 1 -55.29 5.37 10.51
C MET A 1 -55.69 6.85 10.48
N GLU A 2 -56.64 7.26 9.63
CA GLU A 2 -57.08 8.67 9.45
C GLU A 2 -57.70 9.34 10.68
N HIS A 3 -58.21 8.54 11.63
CA HIS A 3 -58.84 9.03 12.86
C HIS A 3 -58.08 8.62 14.12
N LEU A 4 -56.80 8.26 14.01
CA LEU A 4 -56.01 7.94 15.20
C LEU A 4 -55.86 9.21 16.05
N PRO A 5 -56.25 9.17 17.32
CA PRO A 5 -55.95 10.23 18.26
C PRO A 5 -54.44 10.47 18.32
N GLU A 6 -54.05 11.74 18.44
CA GLU A 6 -52.66 12.18 18.57
C GLU A 6 -51.87 11.36 19.61
N GLY A 7 -52.50 11.02 20.75
CA GLY A 7 -51.87 10.23 21.81
C GLY A 7 -51.51 8.81 21.37
N LEU A 8 -52.38 8.14 20.61
CA LEU A 8 -52.10 6.80 20.09
C LEU A 8 -51.05 6.84 18.98
N LEU A 9 -51.07 7.89 18.14
CA LEU A 9 -50.05 8.08 17.11
C LEU A 9 -48.66 8.36 17.71
N ALA A 10 -48.58 9.19 18.75
CA ALA A 10 -47.35 9.44 19.49
C ALA A 10 -46.82 8.16 20.16
N HIS A 11 -47.71 7.35 20.75
CA HIS A 11 -47.31 6.07 21.32
C HIS A 11 -46.75 5.12 20.25
N LEU A 12 -47.42 5.00 19.10
CA LEU A 12 -46.92 4.18 17.99
C LEU A 12 -45.57 4.67 17.48
N PHE A 13 -45.38 5.98 17.31
CA PHE A 13 -44.09 6.53 16.90
C PHE A 13 -42.99 6.33 17.94
N SER A 14 -43.30 6.27 19.25
CA SER A 14 -42.31 5.99 20.29
C SER A 14 -41.75 4.55 20.26
N LEU A 15 -42.47 3.64 19.61
CA LEU A 15 -42.09 2.24 19.43
C LEU A 15 -41.29 1.99 18.15
N LEU A 16 -41.14 3.02 17.31
CA LEU A 16 -40.56 2.91 15.97
C LEU A 16 -39.33 3.79 15.84
N SER A 17 -38.35 3.36 15.04
CA SER A 17 -37.27 4.25 14.64
C SER A 17 -37.79 5.30 13.64
N SER A 18 -37.10 6.42 13.51
CA SER A 18 -37.41 7.47 12.53
C SER A 18 -37.42 6.95 11.10
N ARG A 19 -36.65 5.90 10.80
CA ARG A 19 -36.67 5.18 9.52
C ARG A 19 -37.98 4.42 9.33
N ASP A 20 -38.46 3.74 10.35
CA ASP A 20 -39.72 3.00 10.30
C ASP A 20 -40.92 3.95 10.23
N VAL A 21 -40.87 5.07 10.95
CA VAL A 21 -41.90 6.13 10.84
C VAL A 21 -41.87 6.76 9.44
N LEU A 22 -40.70 6.98 8.84
CA LEU A 22 -40.60 7.43 7.46
C LEU A 22 -41.20 6.41 6.48
N GLN A 23 -40.89 5.12 6.64
CA GLN A 23 -41.46 4.07 5.81
C GLN A 23 -42.99 4.00 5.97
N LEU A 24 -43.50 4.08 7.19
CA LEU A 24 -44.93 4.10 7.51
C LEU A 24 -45.64 5.31 6.88
N THR A 25 -45.08 6.51 7.02
CA THR A 25 -45.64 7.75 6.43
C THR A 25 -45.53 7.78 4.91
N SER A 26 -44.51 7.16 4.33
CA SER A 26 -44.36 7.05 2.87
C SER A 26 -45.33 6.06 2.22
N THR A 27 -45.72 5.01 2.94
CA THR A 27 -46.61 3.94 2.46
C THR A 27 -48.09 4.21 2.78
N CYS A 28 -48.37 4.93 3.87
CA CYS A 28 -49.72 5.27 4.30
C CYS A 28 -50.07 6.70 3.90
N ARG A 29 -50.85 6.88 2.83
CA ARG A 29 -51.29 8.21 2.34
C ARG A 29 -52.02 9.03 3.39
N SER A 30 -52.71 8.36 4.31
CA SER A 30 -53.42 8.96 5.44
C SER A 30 -52.51 9.61 6.49
N LEU A 31 -51.21 9.28 6.50
CA LEU A 31 -50.20 9.80 7.42
C LEU A 31 -49.24 10.75 6.72
N SER A 32 -49.78 11.82 6.12
CA SER A 32 -48.92 12.87 5.55
C SER A 32 -48.03 13.49 6.62
N ALA A 33 -46.73 13.62 6.36
CA ALA A 33 -45.77 14.30 7.23
C ALA A 33 -46.11 15.79 7.46
N SER A 34 -46.94 16.39 6.60
CA SER A 34 -47.44 17.76 6.75
C SER A 34 -48.71 17.86 7.61
N SER A 35 -49.31 16.73 8.02
CA SER A 35 -50.51 16.72 8.86
C SER A 35 -50.19 17.19 10.28
N ALA A 36 -51.03 18.08 10.82
CA ALA A 36 -50.88 18.61 12.19
C ALA A 36 -50.84 17.50 13.25
N CYS A 37 -51.64 16.43 13.08
CA CYS A 37 -51.67 15.30 14.00
C CYS A 37 -50.32 14.55 14.02
N VAL A 38 -49.69 14.36 12.86
CA VAL A 38 -48.37 13.73 12.72
C VAL A 38 -47.29 14.62 13.33
N GLN A 39 -47.34 15.93 13.10
CA GLN A 39 -46.38 16.89 13.65
C GLN A 39 -46.44 16.96 15.19
N LEU A 40 -47.64 16.99 15.76
CA LEU A 40 -47.83 16.98 17.21
C LEU A 40 -47.39 15.64 17.84
N ALA A 41 -47.67 14.52 17.17
CA ALA A 41 -47.16 13.22 17.60
C ALA A 41 -45.62 13.17 17.60
N LEU A 42 -44.97 13.68 16.55
CA LEU A 42 -43.50 13.78 16.49
C LEU A 42 -42.95 14.69 17.59
N GLU A 43 -43.58 15.83 17.85
CA GLU A 43 -43.20 16.73 18.95
C GLU A 43 -43.21 16.00 20.30
N ARG A 44 -44.29 15.28 20.59
CA ARG A 44 -44.43 14.50 21.83
C ARG A 44 -43.34 13.44 21.97
N VAL A 45 -43.02 12.72 20.90
CA VAL A 45 -41.97 11.69 20.92
C VAL A 45 -40.61 12.34 21.17
N ILE A 46 -40.25 13.38 20.42
CA ILE A 46 -38.96 14.08 20.56
C ILE A 46 -38.78 14.59 22.00
N THR A 47 -39.78 15.30 22.51
CA THR A 47 -39.68 15.95 23.83
C THR A 47 -39.76 14.97 25.01
N ARG A 48 -40.52 13.87 24.90
CA ARG A 48 -40.68 12.91 26.01
C ARG A 48 -39.62 11.80 26.00
N GLN A 49 -39.30 11.25 24.84
CA GLN A 49 -38.40 10.09 24.74
C GLN A 49 -36.92 10.51 24.64
N PHE A 50 -36.66 11.64 24.00
CA PHE A 50 -35.30 12.16 23.78
C PHE A 50 -35.04 13.48 24.52
N GLY A 51 -35.86 13.79 25.54
CA GLY A 51 -35.76 15.05 26.29
C GLY A 51 -34.35 15.27 26.84
N ASP A 52 -33.74 14.22 27.39
CA ASP A 52 -32.38 14.20 27.93
C ASP A 52 -31.29 14.74 26.98
N VAL A 53 -31.49 14.57 25.66
CA VAL A 53 -30.57 15.06 24.62
C VAL A 53 -31.14 16.20 23.77
N THR A 54 -32.42 16.56 23.97
CA THR A 54 -33.14 17.59 23.20
C THR A 54 -33.84 18.65 24.07
N ASP A 55 -33.42 18.86 25.31
CA ASP A 55 -34.01 19.83 26.26
C ASP A 55 -34.20 21.26 25.72
N PHE A 56 -33.44 21.64 24.68
CA PHE A 56 -33.55 22.93 24.00
C PHE A 56 -34.71 23.00 22.98
N LEU A 57 -35.23 21.86 22.50
CA LEU A 57 -36.36 21.73 21.58
C LEU A 57 -37.69 21.63 22.34
N ARG A 58 -38.02 22.65 23.14
CA ARG A 58 -39.25 22.63 23.94
C ARG A 58 -40.50 22.67 23.05
N ALA A 59 -41.56 22.00 23.49
CA ALA A 59 -42.87 22.00 22.84
C ALA A 59 -43.45 23.42 22.67
N SER A 60 -43.25 24.28 23.67
CA SER A 60 -43.74 25.68 23.72
C SER A 60 -43.05 26.62 22.73
N VAL A 61 -42.22 26.11 21.82
CA VAL A 61 -41.28 26.90 21.03
C VAL A 61 -41.48 26.62 19.55
N ASP A 62 -42.03 27.60 18.82
CA ASP A 62 -42.47 27.43 17.42
C ASP A 62 -41.35 27.51 16.37
N HIS A 63 -40.09 27.68 16.79
CA HIS A 63 -39.02 27.99 15.84
C HIS A 63 -38.33 26.75 15.23
N TRP A 64 -38.66 25.54 15.67
CA TRP A 64 -38.07 24.30 15.16
C TRP A 64 -39.11 23.43 14.42
N PRO A 65 -38.73 22.70 13.36
CA PRO A 65 -39.68 21.95 12.55
C PRO A 65 -40.04 20.60 13.16
N ARG A 66 -41.34 20.30 13.33
CA ARG A 66 -41.85 19.01 13.84
C ARG A 66 -41.81 17.96 12.73
N SER A 67 -40.60 17.52 12.41
CA SER A 67 -40.31 16.73 11.22
C SER A 67 -39.54 15.47 11.56
N LEU A 68 -39.61 14.48 10.65
CA LEU A 68 -38.84 13.23 10.76
C LEU A 68 -37.34 13.47 10.78
N THR A 69 -36.84 14.52 10.13
CA THR A 69 -35.42 14.91 10.18
C THR A 69 -34.99 15.31 11.58
N VAL A 70 -35.85 16.00 12.34
CA VAL A 70 -35.56 16.35 13.74
C VAL A 70 -35.63 15.13 14.65
N LEU A 71 -36.61 14.24 14.45
CA LEU A 71 -36.65 12.95 15.14
C LEU A 71 -35.37 12.14 14.89
N ARG A 72 -34.92 12.03 13.63
CA ARG A 72 -33.66 11.37 13.29
C ARG A 72 -32.45 12.03 13.96
N GLY A 73 -32.44 13.36 14.04
CA GLY A 73 -31.41 14.10 14.77
C GLY A 73 -31.40 13.77 16.26
N ALA A 74 -32.58 13.65 16.89
CA ALA A 74 -32.70 13.28 18.29
C ALA A 74 -32.16 11.86 18.58
N GLU A 75 -32.47 10.89 17.72
CA GLU A 75 -31.90 9.53 17.79
C GLU A 75 -30.37 9.53 17.69
N LEU A 76 -29.82 10.32 16.75
CA LEU A 76 -28.39 10.43 16.54
C LEU A 76 -27.68 11.11 17.72
N LEU A 77 -28.31 12.11 18.35
CA LEU A 77 -27.79 12.71 19.58
C LEU A 77 -27.80 11.73 20.75
N ARG A 78 -28.86 10.91 20.87
CA ARG A 78 -28.91 9.83 21.88
C ARG A 78 -27.76 8.84 21.69
N ILE A 79 -27.51 8.39 20.46
CA ILE A 79 -26.36 7.52 20.18
C ILE A 79 -25.03 8.22 20.47
N LYS A 80 -24.90 9.51 20.12
CA LYS A 80 -23.69 10.28 20.41
C LYS A 80 -23.38 10.26 21.91
N GLU A 81 -24.40 10.49 22.75
CA GLU A 81 -24.27 10.47 24.21
C GLU A 81 -23.89 9.07 24.73
N LEU A 82 -24.54 8.02 24.21
CA LEU A 82 -24.18 6.62 24.52
C LEU A 82 -22.72 6.32 24.17
N LEU A 83 -22.27 6.72 22.98
CA LEU A 83 -20.89 6.52 22.53
C LEU A 83 -19.88 7.34 23.34
N ALA A 84 -20.27 8.51 23.84
CA ALA A 84 -19.42 9.34 24.70
C ALA A 84 -19.26 8.76 26.12
N ARG A 85 -20.33 8.15 26.65
CA ARG A 85 -20.31 7.48 27.97
C ARG A 85 -19.69 6.08 27.91
N SER A 86 -19.71 5.44 26.76
CA SER A 86 -19.16 4.09 26.58
C SER A 86 -17.63 4.12 26.44
N SER A 87 -16.94 3.20 27.14
CA SER A 87 -15.53 2.96 26.90
C SER A 87 -15.35 2.14 25.62
N THR A 88 -14.92 2.78 24.54
CA THR A 88 -14.49 2.07 23.32
C THR A 88 -13.06 1.58 23.51
N ARG A 89 -12.81 0.28 23.43
CA ARG A 89 -11.47 -0.32 23.63
C ARG A 89 -10.85 -0.80 22.32
N SER A 90 -9.52 -0.97 22.31
CA SER A 90 -8.84 -1.65 21.21
C SER A 90 -9.19 -3.13 21.21
N PHE A 91 -9.12 -3.77 20.04
CA PHE A 91 -9.28 -5.22 19.97
C PHE A 91 -8.12 -5.96 20.67
N GLU A 92 -6.95 -5.33 20.77
CA GLU A 92 -5.80 -5.85 21.54
C GLU A 92 -6.13 -6.01 23.03
N ASP A 93 -7.07 -5.21 23.55
CA ASP A 93 -7.53 -5.27 24.95
C ASP A 93 -8.64 -6.31 25.17
N ALA A 94 -8.90 -7.20 24.19
CA ALA A 94 -9.98 -8.20 24.25
C ALA A 94 -9.95 -9.03 25.53
N ALA A 95 -8.76 -9.42 26.00
CA ALA A 95 -8.60 -10.22 27.22
C ALA A 95 -9.09 -9.49 28.49
N LEU A 96 -9.13 -8.17 28.48
CA LEU A 96 -9.56 -7.33 29.60
C LEU A 96 -11.05 -6.96 29.54
N CYS A 97 -11.75 -7.42 28.50
CA CYS A 97 -13.14 -7.06 28.23
C CYS A 97 -14.11 -8.13 28.73
N ALA A 98 -15.33 -7.71 29.10
CA ALA A 98 -16.38 -8.64 29.46
C ALA A 98 -16.76 -9.51 28.24
N PRO A 99 -17.14 -10.80 28.44
CA PRO A 99 -17.59 -11.67 27.34
C PRO A 99 -18.86 -11.17 26.63
N SER A 100 -19.63 -10.30 27.28
CA SER A 100 -20.83 -9.64 26.73
C SER A 100 -20.51 -8.51 25.76
N CYS A 101 -19.23 -8.16 25.58
CA CYS A 101 -18.81 -7.15 24.62
C CYS A 101 -18.94 -7.63 23.16
N VAL A 102 -18.96 -6.66 22.26
CA VAL A 102 -19.13 -6.87 20.81
C VAL A 102 -18.02 -6.15 20.07
N VAL A 103 -17.46 -6.83 19.07
CA VAL A 103 -16.46 -6.31 18.15
C VAL A 103 -17.18 -5.62 16.98
N VAL A 104 -16.83 -4.36 16.74
CA VAL A 104 -17.39 -3.52 15.68
C VAL A 104 -16.29 -2.80 14.91
N SER A 105 -16.63 -2.23 13.75
CA SER A 105 -15.68 -1.42 12.97
C SER A 105 -15.44 -0.07 13.67
N ARG A 106 -14.17 0.21 14.00
CA ARG A 106 -13.71 1.51 14.51
C ARG A 106 -14.00 2.64 13.54
N ALA A 107 -13.83 2.37 12.25
CA ALA A 107 -14.06 3.36 11.22
C ALA A 107 -15.56 3.65 11.06
N TRP A 108 -16.41 2.64 11.21
CA TRP A 108 -17.85 2.85 11.29
C TRP A 108 -18.18 3.75 12.47
N LEU A 109 -17.66 3.47 13.67
CA LEU A 109 -17.87 4.32 14.85
C LEU A 109 -17.40 5.77 14.60
N GLY A 110 -16.25 5.96 13.94
CA GLY A 110 -15.73 7.27 13.57
C GLY A 110 -16.61 8.01 12.56
N ALA A 111 -17.04 7.34 11.50
CA ALA A 111 -17.94 7.90 10.48
C ALA A 111 -19.32 8.24 11.08
N TYR A 112 -19.83 7.37 11.96
CA TYR A 112 -21.09 7.60 12.65
C TYR A 112 -21.00 8.78 13.63
N LYS A 113 -19.91 8.92 14.38
CA LYS A 113 -19.67 10.10 15.23
C LYS A 113 -19.66 11.40 14.43
N LYS A 114 -19.05 11.41 13.23
CA LYS A 114 -19.10 12.57 12.33
C LYS A 114 -20.53 12.87 11.87
N ARG A 115 -21.32 11.84 11.54
CA ARG A 115 -22.74 11.99 11.20
C ARG A 115 -23.54 12.58 12.38
N CYS A 116 -23.31 12.11 13.60
CA CYS A 116 -23.92 12.68 14.80
C CYS A 116 -23.58 14.16 14.98
N GLN A 117 -22.33 14.57 14.74
CA GLN A 117 -21.90 15.97 14.81
C GLN A 117 -22.61 16.87 13.79
N ALA A 118 -22.82 16.38 12.55
CA ALA A 118 -23.55 17.13 11.54
C ALA A 118 -25.02 17.37 11.94
N PHE A 119 -25.69 16.34 12.49
CA PHE A 119 -27.05 16.47 13.00
C PHE A 119 -27.14 17.33 14.25
N GLU A 120 -26.15 17.29 15.13
CA GLU A 120 -26.07 18.19 16.27
C GLU A 120 -25.99 19.65 15.83
N GLN A 121 -25.12 19.98 14.88
CA GLN A 121 -25.02 21.34 14.32
C GLN A 121 -26.34 21.78 13.69
N PHE A 122 -27.01 20.88 12.96
CA PHE A 122 -28.34 21.12 12.42
C PHE A 122 -29.37 21.39 13.52
N LEU A 123 -29.37 20.65 14.63
CA LEU A 123 -30.33 20.88 15.71
C LEU A 123 -30.02 22.14 16.52
N LEU A 124 -28.74 22.46 16.75
CA LEU A 124 -28.30 23.65 17.47
C LEU A 124 -28.71 24.97 16.80
N GLN A 125 -28.98 24.96 15.49
CA GLN A 125 -29.52 26.15 14.81
C GLN A 125 -30.88 26.57 15.40
N PHE A 126 -31.62 25.62 15.97
CA PHE A 126 -32.89 25.82 16.68
C PHE A 126 -32.68 26.08 18.18
N ARG A 127 -31.51 26.56 18.60
CA ARG A 127 -31.33 27.09 19.95
C ARG A 127 -31.47 28.62 19.98
N HIS A 128 -31.30 29.27 18.82
CA HIS A 128 -31.31 30.71 18.69
C HIS A 128 -32.65 31.22 18.16
N THR A 129 -33.09 32.38 18.67
CA THR A 129 -34.30 33.05 18.14
C THR A 129 -34.09 33.47 16.68
N LYS A 130 -35.16 33.53 15.88
CA LYS A 130 -35.11 34.01 14.48
C LYS A 130 -34.37 35.36 14.33
N ARG A 131 -34.40 36.22 15.36
CA ARG A 131 -33.70 37.51 15.42
C ARG A 131 -32.17 37.37 15.60
N GLN A 132 -31.71 36.41 16.41
CA GLN A 132 -30.29 36.08 16.56
C GLN A 132 -29.74 35.33 15.34
N GLN A 133 -30.52 34.41 14.77
CA GLN A 133 -30.13 33.65 13.58
C GLN A 133 -29.93 34.56 12.36
N ARG A 134 -30.78 35.58 12.16
CA ARG A 134 -30.59 36.61 11.12
C ARG A 134 -29.30 37.42 11.31
N ARG A 135 -28.90 37.74 12.55
CA ARG A 135 -27.64 38.45 12.85
C ARG A 135 -26.41 37.56 12.58
N GLN A 136 -26.46 36.27 12.90
CA GLN A 136 -25.37 35.33 12.60
C GLN A 136 -25.26 35.00 11.11
N ASN A 137 -26.39 34.83 10.41
CA ASN A 137 -26.41 34.58 8.96
C ASN A 137 -25.95 35.80 8.14
N ALA A 138 -26.19 37.01 8.64
CA ALA A 138 -25.62 38.24 8.05
C ALA A 138 -24.09 38.31 8.22
N ALA A 139 -23.54 37.75 9.29
CA ALA A 139 -22.10 37.69 9.55
C ALA A 139 -21.38 36.52 8.84
N LYS A 140 -22.09 35.42 8.55
CA LYS A 140 -21.55 34.20 7.90
C LYS A 140 -21.71 34.15 6.37
N LYS A 141 -21.98 35.29 5.71
CA LYS A 141 -22.27 35.36 4.26
C LYS A 141 -21.05 35.11 3.35
N LYS A 142 -20.08 34.30 3.78
CA LYS A 142 -18.91 33.88 2.99
C LYS A 142 -18.68 32.36 2.93
N ASP A 143 -19.46 31.54 3.65
CA ASP A 143 -19.37 30.08 3.48
C ASP A 143 -20.75 29.47 3.22
N ASN A 144 -20.77 28.66 2.17
CA ASN A 144 -21.94 28.22 1.43
C ASN A 144 -22.97 27.44 2.25
N SER A 145 -24.21 27.64 1.81
CA SER A 145 -25.42 26.83 2.02
C SER A 145 -25.19 25.31 2.01
N GLU A 146 -25.48 24.65 3.14
CA GLU A 146 -25.58 23.18 3.22
C GLU A 146 -26.80 22.60 4.00
N PRO A 147 -27.97 23.26 4.15
CA PRO A 147 -29.13 22.57 4.74
C PRO A 147 -29.74 21.50 3.79
N GLU A 148 -29.40 21.52 2.49
CA GLU A 148 -29.99 20.63 1.47
C GLU A 148 -29.28 19.26 1.35
N LYS A 149 -28.08 19.10 1.93
CA LYS A 149 -27.34 17.82 1.97
C LYS A 149 -27.72 16.89 3.12
N LEU A 150 -28.55 17.35 4.06
CA LEU A 150 -29.16 16.53 5.12
C LEU A 150 -30.44 15.82 4.65
N LYS A 151 -30.63 15.66 3.32
CA LYS A 151 -31.39 14.50 2.83
C LYS A 151 -30.73 13.28 3.45
N ILE A 152 -31.54 12.33 3.90
CA ILE A 152 -31.14 11.04 4.47
C ILE A 152 -30.08 10.44 3.54
N ALA A 153 -28.81 10.78 3.78
CA ALA A 153 -27.75 10.50 2.83
C ALA A 153 -27.66 8.98 2.74
N ALA A 154 -27.53 8.49 1.51
CA ALA A 154 -27.34 7.06 1.27
C ALA A 154 -26.25 6.56 2.22
N ASN A 155 -26.55 5.49 2.96
CA ASN A 155 -25.68 4.93 3.98
C ASN A 155 -24.36 4.36 3.42
N SER A 156 -24.05 4.57 2.13
CA SER A 156 -22.92 3.96 1.42
C SER A 156 -21.57 4.15 2.13
N SER A 157 -21.30 5.34 2.68
CA SER A 157 -20.05 5.59 3.42
C SER A 157 -19.97 4.82 4.74
N LEU A 158 -21.11 4.54 5.38
CA LEU A 158 -21.17 3.73 6.61
C LEU A 158 -21.08 2.25 6.27
N ASP A 159 -21.73 1.81 5.19
CA ASP A 159 -21.68 0.42 4.71
C ASP A 159 -20.23 0.05 4.35
N GLU A 160 -19.53 0.91 3.60
CA GLU A 160 -18.11 0.75 3.31
C GLU A 160 -17.26 0.70 4.59
N ALA A 161 -17.50 1.62 5.54
CA ALA A 161 -16.76 1.66 6.79
C ALA A 161 -17.00 0.42 7.66
N GLY A 162 -18.20 -0.17 7.62
CA GLY A 162 -18.56 -1.42 8.27
C GLY A 162 -17.91 -2.64 7.61
N ALA A 163 -17.92 -2.69 6.28
CA ALA A 163 -17.32 -3.76 5.47
C ALA A 163 -15.80 -3.90 5.68
N MET A 164 -15.14 -2.91 6.26
CA MET A 164 -13.69 -2.93 6.48
C MET A 164 -13.19 -3.99 7.48
N ILE A 165 -14.09 -4.63 8.24
CA ILE A 165 -13.78 -5.76 9.12
C ILE A 165 -14.59 -7.01 8.78
N VAL A 166 -15.39 -6.98 7.71
CA VAL A 166 -16.30 -8.07 7.31
C VAL A 166 -15.87 -8.56 5.94
N CYS A 167 -15.65 -9.86 5.80
CA CYS A 167 -15.33 -10.46 4.51
C CYS A 167 -16.61 -10.73 3.69
N ALA A 168 -16.46 -11.15 2.44
CA ALA A 168 -17.58 -11.52 1.57
C ALA A 168 -18.44 -12.69 2.11
N HIS A 169 -17.88 -13.49 3.03
CA HIS A 169 -18.58 -14.59 3.70
C HIS A 169 -19.42 -14.14 4.92
N ASP A 170 -19.62 -12.83 5.11
CA ASP A 170 -20.31 -12.22 6.26
C ASP A 170 -19.70 -12.59 7.63
N ALA A 171 -18.41 -12.95 7.62
CA ALA A 171 -17.61 -13.26 8.79
C ALA A 171 -16.52 -12.20 9.01
N LEU A 172 -15.88 -12.23 10.18
CA LEU A 172 -14.82 -11.30 10.51
C LEU A 172 -13.62 -11.50 9.55
N LEU A 173 -13.24 -10.45 8.82
CA LEU A 173 -12.10 -10.47 7.90
C LEU A 173 -10.81 -10.67 8.69
N PRO A 174 -9.87 -11.55 8.31
CA PRO A 174 -8.64 -11.80 9.07
C PRO A 174 -7.87 -10.54 9.45
N ALA A 175 -7.30 -10.51 10.65
CA ALA A 175 -6.65 -9.31 11.18
C ALA A 175 -5.51 -8.82 10.27
N ALA A 176 -4.78 -9.74 9.65
CA ALA A 176 -3.71 -9.44 8.70
C ALA A 176 -4.20 -8.78 7.40
N GLN A 177 -5.45 -9.03 7.00
CA GLN A 177 -6.07 -8.48 5.79
C GLN A 177 -6.81 -7.16 6.06
N CYS A 178 -6.99 -6.81 7.34
CA CYS A 178 -7.55 -5.52 7.71
C CYS A 178 -6.59 -4.39 7.31
N VAL A 179 -7.00 -3.51 6.40
CA VAL A 179 -6.14 -2.42 5.91
C VAL A 179 -5.88 -1.37 7.01
N GLY A 180 -4.72 -1.42 7.65
CA GLY A 180 -4.33 -0.47 8.71
C GLY A 180 -4.54 -1.03 10.13
N ARG A 181 -3.66 -0.61 11.05
CA ARG A 181 -3.36 -1.32 12.31
C ARG A 181 -4.50 -1.42 13.34
N SER A 182 -5.66 -0.79 13.14
CA SER A 182 -6.62 -0.64 14.26
C SER A 182 -8.09 -0.46 13.84
N ARG A 183 -8.60 -1.33 12.96
CA ARG A 183 -9.99 -1.22 12.47
C ARG A 183 -11.04 -1.88 13.35
N ARG A 184 -10.68 -2.77 14.27
CA ARG A 184 -11.62 -3.40 15.20
C ARG A 184 -11.69 -2.59 16.49
N SER A 185 -12.87 -2.43 17.05
CA SER A 185 -13.11 -1.82 18.35
C SER A 185 -14.08 -2.66 19.16
N ILE A 186 -13.91 -2.64 20.46
CA ILE A 186 -14.79 -3.36 21.38
C ILE A 186 -15.69 -2.34 22.07
N ILE A 187 -17.00 -2.60 22.03
CA ILE A 187 -18.02 -1.87 22.79
C ILE A 187 -18.80 -2.85 23.65
N SER A 188 -19.44 -2.37 24.73
CA SER A 188 -20.30 -3.22 25.54
C SER A 188 -21.51 -3.70 24.74
N GLY A 189 -21.98 -4.93 25.01
CA GLY A 189 -23.15 -5.48 24.33
C GLY A 189 -24.42 -4.66 24.54
N ASP A 190 -24.57 -4.01 25.69
CA ASP A 190 -25.73 -3.17 26.01
C ASP A 190 -25.76 -1.94 25.09
N VAL A 191 -24.61 -1.27 24.94
CA VAL A 191 -24.46 -0.13 24.03
C VAL A 191 -24.66 -0.56 22.57
N PHE A 192 -24.12 -1.72 22.18
CA PHE A 192 -24.35 -2.26 20.83
C PHE A 192 -25.84 -2.48 20.55
N ARG A 193 -26.59 -3.09 21.47
CA ARG A 193 -28.02 -3.34 21.30
C ARG A 193 -28.82 -2.04 21.15
N GLU A 194 -28.51 -1.02 21.94
CA GLU A 194 -29.16 0.30 21.82
C GLU A 194 -28.84 0.98 20.48
N ILE A 195 -27.60 0.92 20.01
CA ILE A 195 -27.20 1.52 18.74
C ILE A 195 -27.84 0.79 17.55
N ALA A 196 -27.86 -0.54 17.57
CA ALA A 196 -28.36 -1.37 16.48
C ALA A 196 -29.83 -1.09 16.13
N ILE A 197 -30.64 -0.61 17.09
CA ILE A 197 -32.03 -0.19 16.86
C ILE A 197 -32.12 0.95 15.84
N TYR A 198 -31.23 1.95 15.95
CA TYR A 198 -31.28 3.14 15.10
C TYR A 198 -30.27 3.11 13.94
N ALA A 199 -29.36 2.13 13.95
CA ALA A 199 -28.29 1.94 12.97
C ALA A 199 -28.18 0.45 12.57
N PRO A 200 -29.16 -0.09 11.81
CA PRO A 200 -29.19 -1.50 11.41
C PRO A 200 -28.02 -1.91 10.50
N GLU A 201 -27.34 -0.94 9.88
CA GLU A 201 -26.11 -1.15 9.11
C GLU A 201 -24.90 -1.53 9.97
N LEU A 202 -24.94 -1.29 11.30
CA LEU A 202 -23.84 -1.64 12.18
C LEU A 202 -23.73 -3.17 12.32
N ARG A 203 -22.62 -3.72 11.81
CA ARG A 203 -22.25 -5.12 12.04
C ARG A 203 -21.47 -5.27 13.33
N GLY A 204 -21.87 -6.25 14.14
CA GLY A 204 -21.23 -6.57 15.41
C GLY A 204 -21.04 -8.07 15.58
N PHE A 205 -19.86 -8.44 16.07
CA PHE A 205 -19.48 -9.83 16.32
C PHE A 205 -19.29 -10.04 17.83
N PRO A 206 -20.02 -10.97 18.48
CA PRO A 206 -19.86 -11.22 19.91
C PRO A 206 -18.42 -11.61 20.24
N LEU A 207 -17.82 -10.97 21.25
CA LEU A 207 -16.40 -11.17 21.57
C LEU A 207 -16.09 -12.63 21.93
N ARG A 208 -17.03 -13.34 22.57
CA ARG A 208 -16.86 -14.76 22.96
C ARG A 208 -16.72 -15.72 21.79
N SER A 209 -17.33 -15.40 20.65
CA SER A 209 -17.41 -16.29 19.47
C SER A 209 -16.79 -15.65 18.24
N CYS A 210 -16.20 -14.47 18.35
CA CYS A 210 -15.57 -13.83 17.21
C CYS A 210 -14.29 -14.59 16.85
N CYS A 211 -14.25 -15.09 15.63
CA CYS A 211 -13.06 -15.69 15.03
C CYS A 211 -12.90 -15.11 13.63
N ASP A 212 -11.65 -15.07 13.17
CA ASP A 212 -11.36 -14.72 11.78
C ASP A 212 -12.00 -15.77 10.86
N CYS A 213 -12.47 -15.32 9.69
CA CYS A 213 -13.13 -16.18 8.72
C CYS A 213 -12.20 -17.31 8.27
N ILE A 214 -12.57 -18.56 8.55
CA ILE A 214 -11.75 -19.76 8.26
C ILE A 214 -11.39 -19.82 6.78
N THR A 215 -12.34 -19.57 5.88
CA THR A 215 -12.07 -19.54 4.44
C THR A 215 -11.01 -18.52 4.06
N CYS A 216 -11.12 -17.29 4.58
CA CYS A 216 -10.14 -16.24 4.28
C CYS A 216 -8.76 -16.50 4.92
N VAL A 217 -8.71 -17.17 6.07
CA VAL A 217 -7.46 -17.61 6.70
C VAL A 217 -6.78 -18.68 5.83
N LEU A 218 -7.52 -19.72 5.43
CA LEU A 218 -6.98 -20.79 4.59
C LEU A 218 -6.52 -20.28 3.22
N GLU A 219 -7.28 -19.38 2.60
CA GLU A 219 -6.86 -18.75 1.35
C GLU A 219 -5.59 -17.91 1.51
N GLN A 220 -5.41 -17.24 2.63
CA GLN A 220 -4.20 -16.48 2.90
C GLN A 220 -3.01 -17.39 3.10
N GLU A 221 -3.15 -18.43 3.93
CA GLU A 221 -2.12 -19.43 4.15
C GLU A 221 -1.71 -20.10 2.82
N ALA A 222 -2.68 -20.44 1.97
CA ALA A 222 -2.41 -20.99 0.64
C ALA A 222 -1.64 -20.03 -0.26
N ARG A 223 -2.00 -18.74 -0.28
CA ARG A 223 -1.27 -17.71 -1.05
C ARG A 223 0.14 -17.48 -0.52
N GLU A 224 0.33 -17.51 0.79
CA GLU A 224 1.65 -17.37 1.42
C GLU A 224 2.54 -18.58 1.13
N LEU A 225 1.98 -19.79 1.21
CA LEU A 225 2.66 -21.03 0.84
C LEU A 225 3.08 -21.00 -0.64
N GLU A 226 2.15 -20.68 -1.54
CA GLU A 226 2.43 -20.61 -2.98
C GLU A 226 3.49 -19.53 -3.28
N ALA A 227 3.44 -18.38 -2.59
CA ALA A 227 4.45 -17.36 -2.74
C ALA A 227 5.83 -17.87 -2.30
N GLU A 228 5.91 -18.57 -1.16
CA GLU A 228 7.18 -19.11 -0.66
C GLU A 228 7.72 -20.25 -1.54
N GLU A 229 6.85 -21.13 -2.05
CA GLU A 229 7.21 -22.14 -3.04
C GLU A 229 7.73 -21.51 -4.33
N ARG A 230 7.09 -20.45 -4.84
CA ARG A 230 7.61 -19.70 -5.99
C ARG A 230 8.97 -19.07 -5.71
N LYS A 231 9.22 -18.54 -4.51
CA LYS A 231 10.54 -18.01 -4.12
C LYS A 231 11.60 -19.10 -4.10
N ARG A 232 11.29 -20.25 -3.50
CA ARG A 232 12.20 -21.42 -3.46
C ARG A 232 12.48 -21.95 -4.85
N ALA A 233 11.44 -22.19 -5.66
CA ALA A 233 11.59 -22.65 -7.04
C ALA A 233 12.41 -21.66 -7.90
N ARG A 234 12.24 -20.35 -7.69
CA ARG A 234 13.06 -19.33 -8.35
C ARG A 234 14.52 -19.39 -7.90
N PHE A 235 14.78 -19.49 -6.60
CA PHE A 235 16.14 -19.62 -6.10
C PHE A 235 16.79 -20.90 -6.64
N ASP A 236 16.09 -22.03 -6.56
CA ASP A 236 16.58 -23.33 -7.01
C ASP A 236 16.84 -23.33 -8.51
N GLY A 237 15.89 -22.88 -9.33
CA GLY A 237 16.06 -22.81 -10.78
C GLY A 237 17.20 -21.89 -11.24
N GLN A 238 17.51 -20.85 -10.47
CA GLN A 238 18.52 -19.85 -10.85
C GLN A 238 19.89 -20.05 -10.23
N ILE A 239 19.99 -20.85 -9.17
CA ILE A 239 21.21 -21.02 -8.37
C ILE A 239 21.57 -22.49 -8.17
N ALA A 240 20.60 -23.39 -7.94
CA ALA A 240 20.88 -24.76 -7.51
C ALA A 240 21.87 -25.48 -8.43
N GLY A 241 22.75 -26.27 -7.80
CA GLY A 241 23.80 -27.03 -8.48
C GLY A 241 25.02 -26.22 -8.94
N SER A 242 25.02 -24.88 -8.81
CA SER A 242 26.16 -24.04 -9.19
C SER A 242 26.77 -23.32 -8.00
N GLU A 243 27.88 -23.86 -7.48
CA GLU A 243 28.67 -23.21 -6.43
C GLU A 243 29.20 -21.83 -6.88
N ALA A 244 29.53 -21.69 -8.17
CA ALA A 244 29.95 -20.43 -8.78
C ALA A 244 28.86 -19.34 -8.63
N MET A 245 27.59 -19.68 -8.91
CA MET A 245 26.49 -18.72 -8.81
C MET A 245 26.17 -18.34 -7.36
N LEU A 246 26.33 -19.27 -6.40
CA LEU A 246 26.24 -18.96 -4.97
C LEU A 246 27.34 -17.97 -4.55
N GLN A 247 28.59 -18.23 -4.95
CA GLN A 247 29.71 -17.34 -4.66
C GLN A 247 29.52 -15.93 -5.26
N LEU A 248 28.96 -15.84 -6.47
CA LEU A 248 28.63 -14.57 -7.13
C LEU A 248 27.49 -13.81 -6.42
N LEU A 249 26.49 -14.54 -5.91
CA LEU A 249 25.36 -13.97 -5.19
C LEU A 249 25.80 -13.31 -3.87
N GLU A 250 26.72 -13.96 -3.15
CA GLU A 250 27.25 -13.50 -1.85
C GLU A 250 28.34 -12.43 -1.97
N ARG A 251 28.93 -12.25 -3.15
CA ARG A 251 30.04 -11.34 -3.39
C ARG A 251 29.66 -9.87 -3.15
N LYS A 252 30.46 -9.21 -2.30
CA LYS A 252 30.33 -7.77 -1.99
C LYS A 252 31.34 -6.87 -2.71
N ASN A 253 32.53 -7.41 -3.03
CA ASN A 253 33.68 -6.59 -3.43
C ASN A 253 33.76 -6.31 -4.94
N GLY A 254 32.81 -6.78 -5.75
CA GLY A 254 32.78 -6.56 -7.20
C GLY A 254 33.86 -7.29 -8.01
N PHE A 255 34.69 -8.12 -7.37
CA PHE A 255 35.70 -8.98 -8.00
C PHE A 255 35.96 -10.23 -7.12
N PRO A 256 36.49 -11.34 -7.68
CA PRO A 256 36.76 -12.56 -6.93
C PRO A 256 37.97 -12.42 -6.00
N LYS A 257 37.93 -13.07 -4.83
CA LYS A 257 38.98 -12.95 -3.78
C LYS A 257 40.38 -13.40 -4.23
N GLY A 258 40.47 -14.24 -5.26
CA GLY A 258 41.74 -14.76 -5.81
C GLY A 258 42.27 -14.01 -7.04
N LEU A 259 41.70 -12.86 -7.43
CA LEU A 259 42.06 -12.17 -8.69
C LEU A 259 43.56 -11.88 -8.83
N PHE A 260 44.20 -11.40 -7.75
CA PHE A 260 45.62 -11.03 -7.73
C PHE A 260 46.52 -12.09 -7.06
N SER A 261 45.95 -13.22 -6.68
CA SER A 261 46.68 -14.36 -6.12
C SER A 261 45.92 -15.63 -6.50
N PRO A 262 46.04 -16.08 -7.76
CA PRO A 262 45.45 -17.33 -8.19
C PRO A 262 46.18 -18.44 -7.42
N GLN A 263 45.61 -18.91 -6.31
CA GLN A 263 46.11 -20.12 -5.68
C GLN A 263 45.92 -21.25 -6.70
N ASP A 264 46.98 -22.02 -6.93
CA ASP A 264 46.91 -23.30 -7.63
C ASP A 264 45.89 -24.18 -6.91
N SER A 265 44.64 -24.15 -7.39
CA SER A 265 43.59 -25.05 -6.96
C SER A 265 43.89 -26.39 -7.62
N VAL A 266 44.84 -27.10 -7.00
CA VAL A 266 45.12 -28.51 -7.22
C VAL A 266 43.79 -29.26 -7.05
N GLY A 267 43.18 -29.72 -8.15
CA GLY A 267 42.21 -30.81 -8.08
C GLY A 267 40.94 -30.75 -8.94
N ARG A 268 40.54 -29.63 -9.55
CA ARG A 268 39.40 -29.62 -10.49
C ARG A 268 39.77 -28.92 -11.78
N GLN A 269 40.04 -29.72 -12.80
CA GLN A 269 40.09 -29.27 -14.19
C GLN A 269 38.84 -28.41 -14.45
N GLN A 270 39.05 -27.11 -14.69
CA GLN A 270 38.08 -26.28 -15.40
C GLN A 270 37.97 -26.88 -16.81
N GLN A 271 37.12 -27.89 -16.98
CA GLN A 271 36.78 -28.42 -18.30
C GLN A 271 35.86 -27.41 -18.96
N LEU A 272 36.45 -26.63 -19.86
CA LEU A 272 35.85 -25.59 -20.66
C LEU A 272 34.90 -26.19 -21.72
N ALA A 273 33.82 -25.48 -22.05
CA ALA A 273 33.04 -25.77 -23.25
C ALA A 273 33.85 -25.54 -24.56
N PRO A 274 33.64 -26.35 -25.62
CA PRO A 274 34.59 -26.48 -26.74
C PRO A 274 34.68 -25.28 -27.72
N HIS A 275 33.82 -24.28 -27.60
CA HIS A 275 33.59 -23.30 -28.68
C HIS A 275 34.41 -22.00 -28.58
N LEU A 276 35.26 -21.83 -27.56
CA LEU A 276 36.18 -20.68 -27.45
C LEU A 276 37.64 -21.09 -27.18
N SER A 277 37.96 -22.36 -27.44
CA SER A 277 39.29 -22.90 -27.21
C SER A 277 39.84 -23.53 -28.48
N VAL A 278 40.73 -22.83 -29.17
CA VAL A 278 41.45 -23.39 -30.31
C VAL A 278 42.40 -24.53 -29.89
N ASN A 279 42.57 -24.85 -28.58
CA ASN A 279 43.40 -26.00 -28.14
C ASN A 279 43.09 -26.58 -26.73
N GLY A 280 41.87 -26.45 -26.22
CA GLY A 280 41.39 -27.18 -25.04
C GLY A 280 42.09 -26.97 -23.68
N ARG A 281 43.06 -26.06 -23.51
CA ARG A 281 43.75 -25.81 -22.24
C ARG A 281 44.17 -24.33 -22.10
N SER A 282 43.41 -23.52 -21.38
CA SER A 282 43.97 -22.27 -20.82
C SER A 282 44.79 -22.65 -19.59
N LYS A 283 46.09 -22.36 -19.60
CA LYS A 283 46.98 -22.56 -18.44
C LYS A 283 46.74 -21.50 -17.34
N TYR A 284 45.86 -20.53 -17.60
CA TYR A 284 45.79 -19.27 -16.87
C TYR A 284 44.38 -19.02 -16.32
N ALA A 285 44.31 -18.25 -15.23
CA ALA A 285 43.03 -17.85 -14.64
C ALA A 285 42.33 -16.81 -15.53
N THR A 286 41.19 -17.19 -16.11
CA THR A 286 40.39 -16.33 -17.00
C THR A 286 39.25 -15.66 -16.22
N TYR A 287 39.04 -14.37 -16.51
CA TYR A 287 37.99 -13.54 -15.90
C TYR A 287 37.20 -12.77 -16.96
N PHE A 288 35.97 -12.38 -16.63
CA PHE A 288 35.07 -11.63 -17.51
C PHE A 288 34.47 -10.42 -16.81
N LEU A 289 34.00 -9.45 -17.60
CA LEU A 289 33.28 -8.28 -17.13
C LEU A 289 31.76 -8.47 -17.29
N VAL A 290 31.02 -8.18 -16.22
CA VAL A 290 29.55 -8.19 -16.21
C VAL A 290 29.04 -6.84 -15.70
N PRO A 291 28.02 -6.21 -16.33
CA PRO A 291 27.50 -4.93 -15.86
C PRO A 291 26.94 -5.04 -14.44
N LYS A 292 27.41 -4.18 -13.53
CA LYS A 292 26.97 -4.15 -12.12
C LYS A 292 25.48 -3.89 -11.98
N LYS A 293 24.91 -3.05 -12.85
CA LYS A 293 23.45 -2.81 -12.88
C LYS A 293 22.67 -4.09 -13.18
N TRP A 294 23.16 -4.90 -14.11
CA TRP A 294 22.56 -6.18 -14.47
C TRP A 294 22.66 -7.17 -13.31
N LEU A 295 23.85 -7.32 -12.71
CA LEU A 295 24.04 -8.18 -11.54
C LEU A 295 23.18 -7.76 -10.35
N ASN A 296 23.00 -6.47 -10.10
CA ASN A 296 22.10 -6.00 -9.05
C ASN A 296 20.64 -6.39 -9.33
N LYS A 297 20.19 -6.30 -10.59
CA LYS A 297 18.84 -6.76 -10.98
C LYS A 297 18.72 -8.27 -10.81
N TRP A 298 19.73 -9.03 -11.24
CA TRP A 298 19.80 -10.49 -11.06
C TRP A 298 19.75 -10.89 -9.57
N ARG A 299 20.55 -10.25 -8.70
CA ARG A 299 20.54 -10.52 -7.25
C ARG A 299 19.17 -10.24 -6.63
N LYS A 300 18.50 -9.16 -7.03
CA LYS A 300 17.13 -8.85 -6.58
C LYS A 300 16.13 -9.90 -7.06
N TYR A 301 16.24 -10.31 -8.32
CA TYR A 301 15.39 -11.33 -8.92
C TYR A 301 15.52 -12.67 -8.20
N VAL A 302 16.75 -13.16 -8.00
CA VAL A 302 17.04 -14.42 -7.30
C VAL A 302 16.59 -14.38 -5.84
N ARG A 303 16.81 -13.27 -5.14
CA ARG A 303 16.36 -13.08 -3.74
C ARG A 303 14.86 -12.78 -3.61
N SER A 304 14.11 -12.83 -4.71
CA SER A 304 12.68 -12.49 -4.75
C SER A 304 12.36 -11.12 -4.15
N GLN A 305 13.29 -10.17 -4.31
CA GLN A 305 13.13 -8.75 -3.97
C GLN A 305 12.64 -7.91 -5.16
N GLY A 306 12.49 -8.54 -6.33
CA GLY A 306 11.90 -7.97 -7.53
C GLY A 306 11.43 -9.09 -8.46
N ASP A 307 10.38 -8.83 -9.23
CA ASP A 307 9.76 -9.83 -10.11
C ASP A 307 10.39 -9.91 -11.49
N ASP A 308 11.04 -8.84 -11.94
CA ASP A 308 11.61 -8.77 -13.28
C ASP A 308 12.90 -9.58 -13.39
N ALA A 309 12.90 -10.57 -14.28
CA ALA A 309 14.11 -11.25 -14.71
C ALA A 309 15.13 -10.22 -15.25
N PRO A 310 16.43 -10.41 -15.03
CA PRO A 310 17.45 -9.44 -15.44
C PRO A 310 17.57 -9.28 -16.96
N GLY A 311 17.09 -10.26 -17.73
CA GLY A 311 17.28 -10.33 -19.19
C GLY A 311 18.70 -10.77 -19.56
N PRO A 312 19.10 -10.68 -20.82
CA PRO A 312 20.44 -11.07 -21.26
C PRO A 312 21.53 -10.17 -20.71
N VAL A 313 22.74 -10.70 -20.57
CA VAL A 313 23.93 -9.91 -20.21
C VAL A 313 24.39 -9.11 -21.44
N LEU A 314 24.30 -7.78 -21.36
CA LEU A 314 24.61 -6.87 -22.46
C LEU A 314 25.92 -6.13 -22.21
N ASN A 315 26.91 -6.38 -23.07
CA ASN A 315 28.27 -5.81 -23.01
C ASN A 315 28.63 -5.00 -24.28
N ALA A 316 27.67 -4.70 -25.15
CA ALA A 316 27.91 -4.01 -26.43
C ALA A 316 28.70 -2.68 -26.29
N GLU A 317 28.55 -1.95 -25.18
CA GLU A 317 29.27 -0.69 -24.95
C GLU A 317 30.78 -0.88 -24.73
N LEU A 318 31.22 -2.10 -24.42
CA LEU A 318 32.63 -2.45 -24.31
C LEU A 318 33.24 -2.83 -25.66
N VAL A 319 32.52 -2.66 -26.77
CA VAL A 319 32.98 -2.98 -28.12
C VAL A 319 33.03 -1.71 -28.96
N CYS A 320 34.20 -1.40 -29.48
CA CYS A 320 34.37 -0.43 -30.53
C CYS A 320 33.92 -1.04 -31.85
N LEU A 321 32.71 -0.70 -32.31
CA LEU A 321 32.15 -1.21 -33.57
C LEU A 321 33.04 -0.88 -34.78
N SER A 322 33.64 0.31 -34.82
CA SER A 322 34.48 0.76 -35.93
C SER A 322 35.80 -0.02 -36.05
N HIS A 323 36.39 -0.40 -34.93
CA HIS A 323 37.71 -1.05 -34.90
C HIS A 323 37.64 -2.54 -34.56
N GLN A 324 36.45 -3.07 -34.25
CA GLN A 324 36.21 -4.43 -33.76
C GLN A 324 37.15 -4.80 -32.60
N ARG A 325 37.35 -3.85 -31.69
CA ARG A 325 38.26 -3.94 -30.53
C ARG A 325 37.50 -3.63 -29.25
N THR A 326 38.01 -4.05 -28.10
CA THR A 326 37.37 -3.78 -26.81
C THR A 326 37.65 -2.36 -26.34
N ILE A 327 36.64 -1.69 -25.79
CA ILE A 327 36.78 -0.43 -25.05
C ILE A 327 36.66 -0.79 -23.57
N VAL A 328 37.77 -0.68 -22.85
CA VAL A 328 37.84 -1.05 -21.44
C VAL A 328 37.67 0.21 -20.60
N PRO A 329 36.74 0.25 -19.63
CA PRO A 329 36.58 1.41 -18.76
C PRO A 329 37.91 1.69 -18.05
N PRO A 330 38.45 2.93 -18.09
CA PRO A 330 39.81 3.20 -17.60
C PRO A 330 40.04 2.83 -16.13
N TYR A 331 38.97 2.85 -15.31
CA TYR A 331 39.06 2.46 -13.90
C TYR A 331 39.34 0.96 -13.73
N ILE A 332 38.92 0.11 -14.68
CA ILE A 332 39.24 -1.33 -14.65
C ILE A 332 40.73 -1.52 -14.93
N SER A 333 41.29 -0.85 -15.94
CA SER A 333 42.72 -0.93 -16.24
C SER A 333 43.58 -0.37 -15.11
N MET A 334 43.14 0.71 -14.43
CA MET A 334 43.79 1.20 -13.21
C MET A 334 43.71 0.19 -12.07
N PHE A 335 42.53 -0.39 -11.82
CA PHE A 335 42.35 -1.38 -10.76
C PHE A 335 43.23 -2.61 -10.99
N LEU A 336 43.26 -3.14 -12.21
CA LEU A 336 44.09 -4.29 -12.57
C LEU A 336 45.59 -3.99 -12.51
N SER A 337 45.99 -2.71 -12.62
CA SER A 337 47.37 -2.24 -12.42
C SER A 337 47.76 -2.08 -10.93
N GLY A 338 46.87 -2.40 -9.98
CA GLY A 338 47.18 -2.45 -8.54
C GLY A 338 46.57 -1.34 -7.67
N PHE A 339 45.79 -0.41 -8.25
CA PHE A 339 45.05 0.59 -7.48
C PHE A 339 43.81 -0.04 -6.83
N SER A 340 43.31 0.53 -5.72
CA SER A 340 42.04 0.06 -5.15
C SER A 340 40.87 0.43 -6.06
N LEU A 341 39.82 -0.41 -6.11
CA LEU A 341 38.66 -0.17 -6.98
C LEU A 341 38.00 1.20 -6.71
N GLU A 342 37.94 1.61 -5.44
CA GLU A 342 37.42 2.91 -5.03
C GLU A 342 38.31 4.06 -5.53
N GLN A 343 39.64 3.93 -5.43
CA GLN A 343 40.58 4.92 -5.95
C GLN A 343 40.46 5.05 -7.48
N SER A 344 40.41 3.92 -8.19
CA SER A 344 40.28 3.90 -9.65
C SER A 344 38.97 4.56 -10.12
N LEU A 345 37.87 4.30 -9.42
CA LEU A 345 36.57 4.93 -9.71
C LEU A 345 36.58 6.43 -9.42
N LYS A 346 37.17 6.87 -8.29
CA LYS A 346 37.27 8.30 -7.96
C LYS A 346 38.15 9.05 -8.97
N ALA A 347 39.28 8.47 -9.36
CA ALA A 347 40.20 9.09 -10.30
C ALA A 347 39.57 9.30 -11.69
N THR A 348 38.82 8.32 -12.19
CA THR A 348 38.15 8.42 -13.49
C THR A 348 36.93 9.33 -13.48
N GLN A 349 36.19 9.39 -12.37
CA GLN A 349 35.08 10.33 -12.20
C GLN A 349 35.54 11.79 -12.10
N ALA A 350 36.68 12.05 -11.46
CA ALA A 350 37.25 13.39 -11.35
C ALA A 350 37.68 13.97 -12.72
N LEU A 351 37.98 13.12 -13.70
CA LEU A 351 38.40 13.52 -15.06
C LEU A 351 37.24 13.93 -15.98
N GLY A 352 36.04 14.21 -15.43
CA GLY A 352 34.92 14.75 -16.20
C GLY A 352 34.26 13.76 -17.18
N THR A 353 34.62 12.48 -17.11
CA THR A 353 33.91 11.44 -17.86
C THR A 353 32.53 11.23 -17.23
N THR A 354 31.49 11.13 -18.05
CA THR A 354 30.14 10.68 -17.63
C THR A 354 30.29 9.46 -16.72
N PRO A 355 29.48 9.30 -15.65
CA PRO A 355 29.64 8.19 -14.73
C PRO A 355 29.61 6.87 -15.50
N ALA A 356 30.81 6.30 -15.71
CA ALA A 356 30.98 5.12 -16.53
C ALA A 356 30.12 3.99 -15.97
N ARG A 357 29.49 3.19 -16.84
CA ARG A 357 28.79 1.99 -16.38
C ARG A 357 29.79 1.15 -15.57
N GLN A 358 29.39 0.82 -14.35
CA GLN A 358 30.19 0.01 -13.47
C GLN A 358 30.05 -1.46 -13.86
N TYR A 359 31.16 -2.20 -13.80
CA TYR A 359 31.26 -3.62 -14.10
C TYR A 359 31.81 -4.33 -12.87
N GLU A 360 31.42 -5.59 -12.71
CA GLU A 360 32.05 -6.51 -11.77
C GLU A 360 32.87 -7.54 -12.55
N ILE A 361 33.98 -7.97 -11.96
CA ILE A 361 34.82 -9.02 -12.50
C ILE A 361 34.29 -10.35 -11.98
N VAL A 362 34.07 -11.30 -12.88
CA VAL A 362 33.61 -12.66 -12.56
C VAL A 362 34.64 -13.68 -13.05
N THR A 363 34.71 -14.81 -12.37
CA THR A 363 35.54 -15.95 -12.79
C THR A 363 34.96 -16.62 -14.03
N PHE A 364 35.76 -17.46 -14.70
CA PHE A 364 35.28 -18.25 -15.83
C PHE A 364 34.03 -19.09 -15.48
N GLY A 365 34.05 -19.85 -14.38
CA GLY A 365 32.92 -20.70 -14.00
C GLY A 365 31.65 -19.92 -13.65
N GLU A 366 31.79 -18.69 -13.15
CA GLU A 366 30.64 -17.80 -12.93
C GLU A 366 30.10 -17.25 -14.24
N TRP A 367 30.99 -16.85 -15.16
CA TRP A 367 30.59 -16.38 -16.48
C TRP A 367 29.85 -17.47 -17.26
N GLU A 368 30.36 -18.69 -17.25
CA GLU A 368 29.72 -19.84 -17.91
C GLU A 368 28.32 -20.09 -17.33
N ALA A 369 28.20 -20.15 -16.01
CA ALA A 369 26.90 -20.33 -15.36
C ALA A 369 25.90 -19.19 -15.64
N LEU A 370 26.37 -17.95 -15.80
CA LEU A 370 25.54 -16.83 -16.24
C LEU A 370 25.15 -16.94 -17.71
N TYR A 371 26.10 -17.29 -18.57
CA TYR A 371 25.92 -17.41 -20.01
C TYR A 371 24.88 -18.49 -20.34
N ASP A 372 25.01 -19.67 -19.73
CA ASP A 372 24.11 -20.81 -19.94
C ASP A 372 22.66 -20.49 -19.55
N ARG A 373 22.46 -19.63 -18.53
CA ARG A 373 21.13 -19.32 -17.97
C ARG A 373 20.47 -18.10 -18.58
N TYR A 374 21.24 -17.07 -18.93
CA TYR A 374 20.70 -15.77 -19.30
C TYR A 374 21.03 -15.33 -20.73
N CYS A 375 21.91 -16.06 -21.42
CA CYS A 375 22.55 -15.63 -22.66
C CYS A 375 23.38 -14.34 -22.47
N ALA A 376 24.49 -14.23 -23.18
CA ALA A 376 25.25 -12.99 -23.28
C ALA A 376 25.48 -12.64 -24.75
N GLU A 377 25.34 -11.36 -25.07
CA GLU A 377 25.60 -10.84 -26.41
C GLU A 377 27.11 -10.90 -26.75
N PHE A 378 27.96 -10.46 -25.81
CA PHE A 378 29.40 -10.39 -26.02
C PHE A 378 30.17 -10.64 -24.71
N ALA A 379 31.23 -11.44 -24.79
CA ALA A 379 32.10 -11.75 -23.66
C ALA A 379 33.36 -10.87 -23.72
N VAL A 380 33.52 -9.99 -22.73
CA VAL A 380 34.78 -9.23 -22.56
C VAL A 380 35.54 -9.85 -21.41
N GLY A 381 36.67 -10.48 -21.71
CA GLY A 381 37.48 -11.17 -20.71
C GLY A 381 38.98 -10.95 -20.87
N PHE A 382 39.70 -11.29 -19.81
CA PHE A 382 41.15 -11.22 -19.72
C PHE A 382 41.70 -12.44 -18.96
N ASP A 383 42.94 -12.78 -19.26
CA ASP A 383 43.68 -13.85 -18.62
C ASP A 383 44.75 -13.26 -17.69
N VAL A 384 44.92 -13.87 -16.50
CA VAL A 384 45.99 -13.48 -15.57
C VAL A 384 47.13 -14.48 -15.66
N VAL A 385 48.29 -14.00 -16.11
CA VAL A 385 49.52 -14.78 -16.34
C VAL A 385 50.63 -14.19 -15.47
N ASN A 386 51.14 -14.97 -14.52
CA ASN A 386 52.22 -14.55 -13.61
C ASN A 386 51.96 -13.20 -12.91
N GLY A 387 50.70 -12.94 -12.52
CA GLY A 387 50.28 -11.70 -11.87
C GLY A 387 50.01 -10.52 -12.83
N ALA A 388 50.26 -10.67 -14.14
CA ALA A 388 49.93 -9.67 -15.15
C ALA A 388 48.65 -10.05 -15.92
N TYR A 389 47.79 -9.07 -16.19
CA TYR A 389 46.55 -9.29 -16.96
C TYR A 389 46.78 -9.10 -18.46
N HIS A 390 46.08 -9.89 -19.27
CA HIS A 390 46.14 -9.86 -20.73
C HIS A 390 44.72 -9.94 -21.29
N TRP A 391 44.25 -8.89 -21.98
CA TRP A 391 42.92 -8.91 -22.59
C TRP A 391 42.84 -9.90 -23.75
N ARG A 392 41.75 -10.68 -23.81
CA ARG A 392 41.54 -11.69 -24.86
C ARG A 392 41.20 -11.06 -26.22
N THR A 393 40.65 -9.85 -26.20
CA THR A 393 40.47 -9.00 -27.38
C THR A 393 41.32 -7.76 -27.20
N GLN A 394 42.02 -7.32 -28.25
CA GLN A 394 42.87 -6.14 -28.18
C GLN A 394 42.05 -4.90 -27.83
N GLU A 395 42.58 -4.10 -26.90
CA GLU A 395 41.98 -2.82 -26.54
C GLU A 395 42.04 -1.83 -27.72
N CYS A 396 40.98 -1.06 -27.87
CA CYS A 396 40.90 0.03 -28.83
C CYS A 396 41.61 1.27 -28.27
N GLN A 397 42.91 1.40 -28.55
CA GLN A 397 43.71 2.55 -28.09
C GLN A 397 43.20 3.91 -28.61
N ILE A 398 42.53 3.92 -29.77
CA ILE A 398 41.97 5.15 -30.37
C ILE A 398 40.75 5.64 -29.59
N CYS A 399 39.87 4.72 -29.17
CA CYS A 399 38.62 5.06 -28.47
C CYS A 399 38.74 5.04 -26.95
N ASN A 400 39.69 4.28 -26.37
CA ASN A 400 39.97 4.27 -24.92
C ASN A 400 40.48 5.63 -24.42
N TYR A 401 41.25 6.35 -25.23
CA TYR A 401 41.88 7.62 -24.85
C TYR A 401 41.14 8.87 -25.35
N GLY A 402 39.97 8.70 -25.99
CA GLY A 402 39.07 9.80 -26.33
C GLY A 402 39.74 10.97 -27.04
N MET A 403 39.97 10.85 -28.36
CA MET A 403 39.65 12.00 -29.21
C MET A 403 38.13 12.19 -29.12
N GLY A 404 37.69 13.08 -28.24
CA GLY A 404 36.31 13.53 -28.14
C GLY A 404 35.88 14.16 -29.46
N GLY A 405 35.35 13.34 -30.36
CA GLY A 405 34.83 13.74 -31.67
C GLY A 405 33.32 13.58 -31.72
N GLY A 406 32.59 14.19 -30.77
CA GLY A 406 31.21 14.59 -31.07
C GLY A 406 31.29 15.82 -31.97
N PRO A 407 30.54 15.91 -33.10
CA PRO A 407 30.52 17.13 -33.87
C PRO A 407 29.93 18.24 -32.99
N SER A 408 30.76 19.21 -32.62
CA SER A 408 30.33 20.48 -32.03
C SER A 408 29.57 21.29 -33.10
N SER A 409 28.34 20.90 -33.39
CA SER A 409 27.42 21.64 -34.27
C SER A 409 26.48 22.50 -33.43
N SER A 410 27.05 23.48 -32.75
CA SER A 410 26.30 24.60 -32.19
C SER A 410 27.14 25.87 -32.29
N GLN A 411 27.53 26.23 -33.51
CA GLN A 411 27.75 27.64 -33.83
C GLN A 411 26.46 28.19 -34.44
N PRO A 412 25.88 29.28 -33.89
CA PRO A 412 24.83 29.99 -34.57
C PRO A 412 25.45 30.72 -35.76
N ASN A 413 25.07 30.33 -36.98
CA ASN A 413 25.38 31.09 -38.18
C ASN A 413 24.73 32.46 -38.06
N SER A 414 25.55 33.47 -37.76
CA SER A 414 25.26 34.86 -38.08
C SER A 414 25.68 35.09 -39.54
N ARG A 415 24.81 35.75 -40.31
CA ARG A 415 24.91 36.17 -41.73
C ARG A 415 24.42 35.15 -42.76
N ARG A 416 23.17 35.27 -43.20
CA ARG A 416 22.75 36.14 -44.32
C ARG A 416 21.24 36.26 -44.36
#